data_AF-A0A920DA03-F1
#
_entry.id   AF-A0A920DA03-F1
#
_cell.length_a   1.000
_cell.length_b   1.000
_cell.length_c   1.000
_cell.angle_alpha   90.00
_cell.angle_beta   90.00
_cell.angle_gamma   90.00
#
_symmetry.space_group_name_H-M   'P 1'
#
loop_
_entity.id
_entity.type
_entity.pdbx_description
1 polymer ?
#
loop_
_entity_poly.entity_id
_entity_poly.type
_entity_poly.pdbx_seq_one_letter_code
_entity_poly.pdbx_strand_id
1 'polypeptide(L)'
;MESFIEEMDAHELENAIELLCCSKAEELQLVGYQYVTSKDVWNCVSRKYEKQGIPPLHQLVNDILSLKATSFMNFMTVSAYRGSSF
;
A
#
# COMPACT_ATOMS: atom_id res chain seq x y z
N MET A 1 17.42 24.62 5.97
CA MET A 1 16.35 23.92 5.23
C MET A 1 16.72 22.47 4.93
N GLU A 2 17.61 21.87 5.74
CA GLU A 2 17.99 20.45 5.65
C GLU A 2 17.73 19.73 7.00
N SER A 3 16.88 20.31 7.84
CA SER A 3 16.69 19.86 9.23
C SER A 3 15.23 19.51 9.57
N PHE A 4 14.37 19.31 8.57
CA PHE A 4 12.94 19.02 8.80
C PHE A 4 12.57 17.54 8.60
N ILE A 5 13.54 16.70 8.26
CA ILE A 5 13.37 15.25 8.37
C ILE A 5 13.83 14.88 9.78
N GLU A 6 13.10 15.40 10.77
CA GLU A 6 13.16 14.87 12.13
C GLU A 6 12.76 13.39 12.06
N GLU A 7 13.37 12.57 12.91
CA GLU A 7 13.04 11.16 13.08
C GLU A 7 11.53 11.02 13.31
N MET A 8 10.77 10.72 12.25
CA MET A 8 9.38 10.28 12.42
C MET A 8 9.42 9.06 13.32
N ASP A 9 8.65 9.10 14.40
CA ASP A 9 8.56 7.93 15.26
C ASP A 9 7.88 6.77 14.47
N ALA A 10 8.14 5.54 14.89
CA ALA A 10 7.63 4.37 14.17
C ALA A 10 6.09 4.35 14.06
N HIS A 11 5.40 4.96 15.02
CA HIS A 11 3.95 5.04 15.07
C HIS A 11 3.40 6.13 14.14
N GLU A 12 4.05 7.30 14.04
CA GLU A 12 3.77 8.33 13.05
C GLU A 12 3.97 7.81 11.63
N LEU A 13 5.02 7.01 11.42
CA LEU A 13 5.26 6.33 10.14
C LEU A 13 4.15 5.34 9.79
N GLU A 14 3.75 4.49 10.74
CA GLU A 14 2.65 3.54 10.55
C GLU A 14 1.34 4.25 10.22
N ASN A 15 1.02 5.32 10.94
CA ASN A 15 -0.16 6.15 10.67
C ASN A 15 -0.10 6.80 9.28
N ALA A 16 1.05 7.33 8.87
CA ALA A 16 1.20 7.93 7.54
C ALA A 16 0.98 6.89 6.42
N ILE A 17 1.52 5.68 6.59
CA ILE A 17 1.32 4.58 5.65
C ILE A 17 -0.16 4.18 5.59
N GLU A 18 -0.83 4.07 6.73
CA GLU A 18 -2.25 3.74 6.80
C GLU A 18 -3.10 4.78 6.08
N LEU A 19 -2.86 6.07 6.31
CA LEU A 19 -3.55 7.16 5.62
C LEU A 19 -3.36 7.11 4.09
N LEU A 20 -2.15 6.82 3.63
CA LEU A 20 -1.87 6.67 2.19
C LEU A 20 -2.60 5.46 1.60
N CYS A 21 -2.66 4.35 2.34
CA CYS A 21 -3.38 3.16 1.92
C CYS A 21 -4.90 3.40 1.88
N CYS A 22 -5.46 4.13 2.85
CA CYS A 22 -6.86 4.55 2.86
C CYS A 22 -7.19 5.41 1.64
N SER A 23 -6.38 6.45 1.37
CA SER A 23 -6.59 7.31 0.20
C SER A 23 -6.53 6.55 -1.12
N LYS A 24 -5.60 5.59 -1.26
CA LYS A 24 -5.54 4.74 -2.45
C LYS A 24 -6.71 3.77 -2.55
N ALA A 25 -7.21 3.24 -1.43
CA ALA A 25 -8.38 2.38 -1.42
C ALA A 25 -9.62 3.14 -1.90
N GLU A 26 -9.83 4.37 -1.44
CA GLU A 26 -10.89 5.26 -1.92
C GLU A 26 -10.79 5.52 -3.42
N GLU A 27 -9.58 5.80 -3.94
CA GLU A 27 -9.35 5.94 -5.39
C GLU A 27 -9.73 4.68 -6.16
N LEU A 28 -9.34 3.50 -5.66
CA LEU A 28 -9.69 2.21 -6.28
C LEU A 28 -11.21 1.96 -6.26
N GLN A 29 -11.89 2.34 -5.18
CA GLN A 29 -13.34 2.26 -5.09
C GLN A 29 -14.02 3.16 -6.13
N LEU A 30 -13.53 4.39 -6.31
CA LEU A 30 -14.04 5.34 -7.32
C LEU A 30 -13.94 4.81 -8.75
N VAL A 31 -12.93 3.99 -9.05
CA VAL A 31 -12.77 3.36 -10.37
C VAL A 31 -13.43 1.98 -10.49
N GLY A 32 -14.21 1.55 -9.48
CA GLY A 32 -15.09 0.39 -9.54
C GLY A 32 -14.76 -0.77 -8.60
N TYR A 33 -13.73 -0.66 -7.76
CA TYR A 33 -13.36 -1.71 -6.79
C TYR A 33 -14.00 -1.47 -5.42
N GLN A 34 -15.33 -1.60 -5.35
CA GLN A 34 -16.16 -1.09 -4.23
C GLN A 34 -15.81 -1.61 -2.82
N TYR A 35 -15.17 -2.77 -2.70
CA TYR A 35 -14.88 -3.41 -1.41
C TYR A 35 -13.40 -3.38 -1.01
N VAL A 36 -12.58 -2.58 -1.69
CA VAL A 36 -11.14 -2.50 -1.38
C VAL A 36 -10.92 -1.77 -0.07
N THR A 37 -10.12 -2.36 0.80
CA THR A 37 -9.70 -1.79 2.09
C THR A 37 -8.24 -1.28 2.02
N SER A 38 -7.86 -0.41 2.96
CA SER A 38 -6.46 0.01 3.15
C SER A 38 -5.54 -1.20 3.37
N LYS A 39 -6.02 -2.23 4.09
CA LYS A 39 -5.31 -3.49 4.31
C LYS A 39 -5.05 -4.24 3.01
N ASP A 40 -6.00 -4.26 2.08
CA ASP A 40 -5.80 -4.90 0.77
C ASP A 40 -4.71 -4.19 -0.04
N VAL A 41 -4.71 -2.85 -0.02
CA VAL A 41 -3.67 -2.02 -0.64
C VAL A 41 -2.31 -2.33 -0.01
N TRP A 42 -2.22 -2.34 1.32
CA TRP A 42 -0.97 -2.67 2.02
C TRP A 42 -0.48 -4.08 1.69
N ASN A 43 -1.36 -5.08 1.68
CA ASN A 43 -1.00 -6.45 1.32
C ASN A 43 -0.50 -6.55 -0.13
N CYS A 44 -1.08 -5.77 -1.05
CA CYS A 44 -0.65 -5.71 -2.43
C CYS A 44 0.76 -5.10 -2.56
N VAL A 45 1.03 -4.00 -1.86
CA VAL A 45 2.31 -3.29 -1.92
C VAL A 45 3.42 -4.05 -1.19
N SER A 46 3.14 -4.54 0.02
CA SER A 46 4.12 -5.23 0.88
C SER A 46 4.67 -6.52 0.29
N ARG A 47 3.93 -7.17 -0.63
CA ARG A 47 4.43 -8.34 -1.39
C ARG A 47 5.74 -8.08 -2.15
N LYS A 48 6.01 -6.84 -2.56
CA LYS A 48 7.29 -6.48 -3.21
C LYS A 48 8.48 -6.61 -2.25
N TYR A 49 8.23 -6.45 -0.96
CA TYR A 49 9.23 -6.33 0.10
C TYR A 49 9.44 -7.62 0.88
N GLU A 50 8.59 -8.64 0.72
CA GLU A 50 8.72 -9.95 1.37
C GLU A 50 10.11 -10.57 1.18
N LYS A 51 10.75 -10.35 0.02
CA LYS A 51 12.07 -10.91 -0.29
C LYS A 51 13.22 -9.89 -0.19
N GLN A 52 12.92 -8.61 -0.32
CA GLN A 52 13.90 -7.54 -0.50
C GLN A 52 14.11 -6.70 0.76
N GLY A 53 13.24 -6.87 1.76
CA GLY A 53 13.21 -6.03 2.96
C GLY A 53 12.45 -4.74 2.74
N ILE A 54 12.25 -4.00 3.84
CA ILE A 54 11.50 -2.75 3.87
C ILE A 54 12.30 -1.67 3.11
N PRO A 55 11.69 -0.98 2.12
CA PRO A 55 12.38 0.05 1.35
C PRO A 55 12.49 1.36 2.14
N PRO A 56 13.23 2.36 1.64
CA PRO A 56 13.14 3.73 2.12
C PRO A 56 11.72 4.31 2.01
N LEU A 57 11.38 5.25 2.89
CA LEU A 57 10.04 5.87 2.96
C LEU A 57 9.57 6.44 1.62
N HIS A 58 10.41 7.21 0.93
CA HIS A 58 10.04 7.83 -0.35
C HIS A 58 9.64 6.79 -1.41
N GLN A 59 10.27 5.62 -1.39
CA GLN A 59 9.94 4.52 -2.30
C GLN A 59 8.62 3.87 -1.88
N LEU A 60 8.39 3.67 -0.57
CA LEU A 60 7.13 3.14 -0.07
C LEU A 60 5.94 4.03 -0.43
N VAL A 61 6.07 5.34 -0.21
CA VAL A 61 5.06 6.35 -0.59
C VAL A 61 4.79 6.30 -2.08
N ASN A 62 5.84 6.30 -2.90
CA ASN A 62 5.70 6.20 -4.36
C ASN A 62 4.96 4.91 -4.76
N ASP A 63 5.31 3.77 -4.16
CA ASP A 63 4.72 2.48 -4.50
C ASP A 63 3.24 2.36 -4.10
N ILE A 64 2.81 3.04 -3.03
CA ILE A 64 1.39 3.15 -2.66
C ILE A 64 0.66 4.07 -3.63
N LEU A 65 1.15 5.31 -3.82
CA LEU A 65 0.45 6.33 -4.60
C LEU A 65 0.44 6.05 -6.10
N SER A 66 1.44 5.32 -6.62
CA SER A 66 1.52 4.90 -8.02
C SER A 66 0.88 3.53 -8.31
N LEU A 67 0.28 2.88 -7.30
CA LEU A 67 -0.36 1.58 -7.46
C LEU A 67 -1.48 1.65 -8.51
N LYS A 68 -1.30 0.89 -9.61
CA LYS A 68 -2.26 0.82 -10.71
C LYS A 68 -3.38 -0.17 -10.38
N ALA A 69 -4.62 0.17 -10.75
CA ALA A 69 -5.77 -0.72 -10.66
C ALA A 69 -5.53 -2.11 -11.30
N THR A 70 -4.82 -2.16 -12.42
CA THR A 70 -4.46 -3.43 -13.08
C THR A 70 -3.50 -4.28 -12.25
N SER A 71 -2.56 -3.67 -11.53
CA SER A 71 -1.64 -4.38 -10.63
C SER A 71 -2.39 -4.92 -9.41
N PHE A 72 -3.30 -4.12 -8.87
CA PHE A 72 -4.18 -4.55 -7.78
C PHE A 72 -5.11 -5.70 -8.20
N MET A 73 -5.70 -5.63 -9.39
CA MET A 73 -6.52 -6.72 -9.95
C MET A 73 -5.73 -8.03 -10.03
N ASN A 74 -4.52 -7.98 -10.61
CA ASN A 74 -3.65 -9.16 -10.71
C ASN A 74 -3.33 -9.74 -9.33
N PHE A 75 -3.08 -8.88 -8.34
CA PHE A 75 -2.88 -9.31 -6.95
C PHE A 75 -4.10 -10.05 -6.39
N MET A 76 -5.31 -9.50 -6.53
CA MET A 76 -6.55 -10.10 -6.06
C MET A 76 -6.79 -11.47 -6.72
N THR A 77 -6.63 -11.55 -8.03
CA THR A 77 -6.78 -12.79 -8.80
C THR A 77 -5.84 -13.87 -8.28
N VAL A 78 -4.55 -13.56 -8.12
CA VAL A 78 -3.55 -14.52 -7.62
C VAL A 78 -3.85 -14.94 -6.18
N SER A 79 -4.29 -14.02 -5.33
CA SER A 79 -4.65 -14.32 -3.93
C SER A 79 -5.86 -15.24 -3.82
N ALA A 80 -6.88 -15.05 -4.67
CA ALA A 80 -8.03 -15.94 -4.76
C ALA A 80 -7.64 -17.38 -5.15
N TYR A 81 -6.72 -17.55 -6.11
CA TYR A 81 -6.20 -18.87 -6.47
C TYR A 81 -5.36 -19.53 -5.37
N ARG A 82 -4.73 -18.73 -4.50
CA ARG A 82 -3.90 -19.23 -3.38
C ARG A 82 -4.71 -19.61 -2.14
N GLY A 83 -6.04 -19.49 -2.18
CA GLY A 83 -6.91 -19.78 -1.03
C GLY A 83 -6.70 -18.84 0.16
N SER A 84 -5.98 -17.73 -0.05
CA SER A 84 -5.82 -16.66 0.93
C SER A 84 -7.11 -15.84 0.90
N SER A 85 -8.15 -16.33 1.59
CA SER A 85 -9.36 -15.54 1.80
C SER A 85 -9.00 -14.30 2.61
N PHE A 86 -9.39 -13.13 2.12
CA PHE A 86 -9.23 -11.83 2.78
C PHE A 86 -10.04 -11.76 4.09
#